data_AF-A0A7S0ZS01-F1
#
_entry.id   AF-A0A7S0ZS01-F1
#
_cell.length_a   1.000
_cell.length_b   1.000
_cell.length_c   1.000
_cell.angle_alpha   90.00
_cell.angle_beta   90.00
_cell.angle_gamma   90.00
#
_symmetry.space_group_name_H-M   'P 1'
#
loop_
_entity.id
_entity.type
_entity.pdbx_description
1 polymer ?
#
loop_
_entity_poly.entity_id
_entity_poly.type
_entity_poly.pdbx_seq_one_letter_code
_entity_poly.pdbx_strand_id
1 'polypeptide(L)'
;MQRFLMLSVVAFIGVSHAVNLSDAVAESERWERIRHVAVEAIPRINAGGLVAKRALLECISIVSEPDAAEILTTVGVLDVAATLMKRPSSSETIRGLAGSLISLITSLPISSTITDVTSGSEGHVTVVVPRASSVYGADAKFAESEFEKFFDPISV
;
A
#
# COMPACT_ATOMS: atom_id res chain seq x y z
N MET A 1 -13.04 36.54 -31.69
CA MET A 1 -11.98 35.76 -32.38
C MET A 1 -10.86 35.55 -31.38
N GLN A 2 -10.90 34.65 -30.39
CA GLN A 2 -11.07 33.19 -30.35
C GLN A 2 -10.04 32.42 -31.20
N ARG A 3 -9.27 31.58 -30.49
CA ARG A 3 -8.37 30.47 -30.91
C ARG A 3 -6.87 30.78 -30.83
N PHE A 4 -6.14 29.76 -30.35
CA PHE A 4 -4.67 29.64 -30.17
C PHE A 4 -4.07 30.10 -28.84
N LEU A 5 -4.54 29.50 -27.74
CA LEU A 5 -3.70 29.36 -26.55
C LEU A 5 -4.04 28.05 -25.83
N MET A 6 -3.83 26.93 -26.51
CA MET A 6 -3.94 25.61 -25.89
C MET A 6 -3.12 24.57 -26.67
N LEU A 7 -1.82 24.80 -26.85
CA LEU A 7 -0.92 23.78 -27.40
C LEU A 7 0.54 24.09 -27.05
N SER A 8 0.96 23.83 -25.81
CA SER A 8 2.41 23.83 -25.48
C SER A 8 2.84 23.08 -24.21
N VAL A 9 1.95 22.46 -23.42
CA VAL A 9 2.37 21.80 -22.17
C VAL A 9 2.82 20.34 -22.37
N VAL A 10 2.74 19.79 -23.59
CA VAL A 10 3.08 18.37 -23.84
C VAL A 10 4.55 18.15 -24.26
N ALA A 11 5.36 19.20 -24.41
CA ALA A 11 6.68 19.10 -25.05
C ALA A 11 7.90 19.14 -24.10
N PHE A 12 7.77 18.79 -22.81
CA PHE A 12 8.90 18.88 -21.86
C PHE A 12 9.31 17.58 -21.16
N ILE A 13 8.86 16.41 -21.62
CA ILE A 13 9.41 15.13 -21.13
C ILE A 13 9.86 14.32 -22.34
N GLY A 14 10.98 14.74 -22.92
CA GLY A 14 11.71 13.95 -23.91
C GLY A 14 12.69 13.02 -23.21
N VAL A 15 12.67 11.75 -23.64
CA VAL A 15 13.72 10.72 -23.49
C VAL A 15 13.75 10.07 -22.09
N SER A 16 13.03 8.96 -21.87
CA SER A 16 13.52 7.63 -22.27
C SER A 16 12.39 6.60 -22.35
N HIS A 17 12.48 5.74 -23.36
CA HIS A 17 11.59 4.65 -23.76
C HIS A 17 10.33 5.09 -24.52
N ALA A 18 10.20 4.54 -25.73
CA ALA A 18 8.92 4.42 -26.41
C ALA A 18 8.00 3.59 -25.50
N VAL A 19 7.31 4.23 -24.56
CA VAL A 19 6.22 3.60 -23.83
C VAL A 19 5.19 3.25 -24.90
N ASN A 20 5.02 1.96 -25.18
CA ASN A 20 3.99 1.54 -26.14
C ASN A 20 2.67 2.06 -25.61
N LEU A 21 1.88 2.68 -26.49
CA LEU A 21 0.56 3.19 -26.13
C LEU A 21 -0.32 2.08 -25.51
N SER A 22 -0.12 0.82 -25.92
CA SER A 22 -0.77 -0.35 -25.32
C SER A 22 -0.41 -0.56 -23.86
N ASP A 23 0.86 -0.40 -23.51
CA ASP A 23 1.38 -0.66 -22.16
C ASP A 23 0.88 0.44 -21.21
N ALA A 24 0.90 1.69 -21.67
CA ALA A 24 0.32 2.83 -20.95
C ALA A 24 -1.19 2.69 -20.73
N VAL A 25 -1.93 2.19 -21.74
CA VAL A 25 -3.37 1.93 -21.60
C VAL A 25 -3.61 0.82 -20.58
N ALA A 26 -2.88 -0.29 -20.66
CA ALA A 26 -3.00 -1.41 -19.73
C ALA A 26 -2.66 -1.00 -18.28
N GLU A 27 -1.68 -0.13 -18.11
CA GLU A 27 -1.33 0.49 -16.83
C GLU A 27 -2.46 1.38 -16.30
N SER A 28 -3.03 2.25 -17.14
CA SER A 28 -4.15 3.09 -16.73
C SER A 28 -5.39 2.28 -16.32
N GLU A 29 -5.68 1.19 -17.04
CA GLU A 29 -6.79 0.30 -16.73
C GLU A 29 -6.55 -0.44 -15.41
N ARG A 30 -5.32 -0.91 -15.16
CA ARG A 30 -4.95 -1.51 -13.88
C ARG A 30 -5.11 -0.51 -12.74
N TRP A 31 -4.60 0.70 -12.93
CA TRP A 31 -4.68 1.77 -11.94
C TRP A 31 -6.14 2.08 -11.58
N GLU A 32 -7.00 2.20 -12.59
CA GLU A 32 -8.42 2.49 -12.37
C GLU A 32 -9.15 1.33 -11.67
N ARG A 33 -8.84 0.07 -12.03
CA ARG A 33 -9.39 -1.09 -11.34
C ARG A 33 -9.02 -1.11 -9.85
N ILE A 34 -7.75 -0.91 -9.53
CA ILE A 34 -7.28 -0.91 -8.14
C ILE A 34 -7.90 0.27 -7.38
N ARG A 35 -7.94 1.45 -8.00
CA ARG A 35 -8.60 2.64 -7.42
C ARG A 35 -10.06 2.36 -7.09
N HIS A 36 -10.80 1.76 -8.02
CA HIS A 36 -12.21 1.44 -7.82
C HIS A 36 -12.40 0.53 -6.60
N VAL A 37 -11.61 -0.55 -6.50
CA VAL A 37 -11.64 -1.46 -5.34
C VAL A 37 -11.30 -0.70 -4.04
N ALA A 38 -10.28 0.16 -4.07
CA ALA A 38 -9.86 0.94 -2.91
C ALA A 38 -10.97 1.89 -2.41
N VAL A 39 -11.64 2.60 -3.33
CA VAL A 39 -12.72 3.53 -3.01
C VAL A 39 -13.93 2.79 -2.43
N GLU A 40 -14.32 1.66 -3.02
CA GLU A 40 -15.43 0.85 -2.50
C GLU A 40 -15.11 0.18 -1.15
N ALA A 41 -13.84 -0.11 -0.89
CA ALA A 41 -13.41 -0.71 0.36
C ALA A 41 -13.60 0.22 1.56
N ILE A 42 -13.37 1.54 1.41
CA ILE A 42 -13.45 2.51 2.52
C ILE A 42 -14.75 2.44 3.34
N PRO A 43 -15.96 2.56 2.75
CA PRO A 43 -17.20 2.50 3.52
C PRO A 43 -17.42 1.10 4.13
N ARG A 44 -17.01 0.04 3.43
CA ARG A 44 -17.12 -1.35 3.90
C ARG A 44 -16.21 -1.62 5.10
N ILE A 45 -14.99 -1.09 5.07
CA ILE A 45 -14.03 -1.15 6.18
C ILE A 45 -14.62 -0.38 7.37
N ASN A 46 -15.13 0.85 7.17
CA ASN A 46 -15.73 1.65 8.23
C ASN A 46 -16.95 1.00 8.91
N ALA A 47 -17.74 0.22 8.16
CA ALA A 47 -18.91 -0.49 8.69
C ALA A 47 -18.55 -1.52 9.78
N GLY A 48 -17.31 -2.00 9.82
CA GLY A 48 -16.86 -2.99 10.81
C GLY A 48 -17.38 -4.42 10.56
N GLY A 49 -17.16 -5.30 11.53
CA GLY A 49 -17.67 -6.67 11.53
C GLY A 49 -17.24 -7.50 10.32
N LEU A 50 -18.16 -8.34 9.81
CA LEU A 50 -17.90 -9.23 8.68
C LEU A 50 -17.65 -8.47 7.37
N VAL A 51 -18.30 -7.31 7.19
CA VAL A 51 -18.17 -6.47 5.98
C VAL A 51 -16.76 -5.91 5.90
N ALA A 52 -16.26 -5.35 7.01
CA ALA A 52 -14.88 -4.87 7.09
C ALA A 52 -13.87 -5.99 6.90
N LYS A 53 -14.08 -7.16 7.52
CA LYS A 53 -13.21 -8.32 7.33
C LYS A 53 -13.05 -8.68 5.86
N ARG A 54 -14.15 -8.73 5.09
CA ARG A 54 -14.11 -9.06 3.66
C ARG A 54 -13.38 -7.98 2.85
N ALA A 55 -13.66 -6.71 3.11
CA ALA A 55 -12.98 -5.60 2.42
C ALA A 55 -11.47 -5.55 2.72
N LEU A 56 -11.07 -5.80 3.97
CA LEU A 56 -9.65 -5.89 4.34
C LEU A 56 -8.94 -7.04 3.61
N LEU A 57 -9.56 -8.21 3.53
CA LEU A 57 -8.99 -9.35 2.80
C LEU A 57 -8.85 -9.07 1.29
N GLU A 58 -9.84 -8.40 0.72
CA GLU A 58 -9.80 -7.95 -0.68
C GLU A 58 -8.64 -6.97 -0.90
N CYS A 59 -8.49 -5.94 -0.05
CA CYS A 59 -7.33 -5.03 -0.11
C CYS A 59 -5.99 -5.76 0.05
N ILE A 60 -5.89 -6.72 0.98
CA ILE A 60 -4.66 -7.52 1.17
C ILE A 60 -4.34 -8.33 -0.09
N SER A 61 -5.35 -8.85 -0.78
CA SER A 61 -5.13 -9.63 -2.02
C SER A 61 -4.57 -8.78 -3.16
N ILE A 62 -5.03 -7.53 -3.30
CA ILE A 62 -4.59 -6.62 -4.38
C ILE A 62 -3.28 -5.91 -4.07
N VAL A 63 -2.83 -5.83 -2.81
CA VAL A 63 -1.55 -5.20 -2.44
C VAL A 63 -0.34 -5.84 -3.14
N SER A 64 -0.46 -7.09 -3.58
CA SER A 64 0.60 -7.77 -4.33
C SER A 64 0.72 -7.30 -5.78
N GLU A 65 -0.25 -6.54 -6.30
CA GLU A 65 -0.19 -5.95 -7.63
C GLU A 65 0.76 -4.75 -7.69
N PRO A 66 1.37 -4.48 -8.85
CA PRO A 66 2.14 -3.26 -9.07
C PRO A 66 1.31 -2.02 -8.74
N ASP A 67 1.94 -1.05 -8.09
CA ASP A 67 1.36 0.26 -7.74
C ASP A 67 0.20 0.24 -6.74
N ALA A 68 -0.29 -0.94 -6.34
CA ALA A 68 -1.43 -1.07 -5.44
C ALA A 68 -1.18 -0.41 -4.08
N ALA A 69 0.04 -0.56 -3.54
CA ALA A 69 0.45 0.08 -2.29
C ALA A 69 0.32 1.62 -2.36
N GLU A 70 0.74 2.23 -3.48
CA GLU A 70 0.63 3.67 -3.70
C GLU A 70 -0.82 4.11 -3.85
N ILE A 71 -1.63 3.37 -4.62
CA ILE A 71 -3.04 3.67 -4.85
C ILE A 71 -3.82 3.60 -3.53
N LEU A 72 -3.65 2.52 -2.75
CA LEU A 72 -4.34 2.33 -1.47
C LEU A 72 -3.98 3.42 -0.46
N THR A 73 -2.72 3.87 -0.48
CA THR A 73 -2.26 5.01 0.32
C THR A 73 -2.91 6.31 -0.14
N THR A 74 -2.88 6.59 -1.44
CA THR A 74 -3.44 7.82 -2.03
C THR A 74 -4.94 7.95 -1.82
N VAL A 75 -5.67 6.83 -1.86
CA VAL A 75 -7.14 6.80 -1.66
C VAL A 75 -7.52 6.92 -0.18
N GLY A 76 -6.59 6.68 0.76
CA GLY A 76 -6.81 6.82 2.20
C GLY A 76 -7.23 5.52 2.91
N VAL A 77 -6.98 4.35 2.31
CA VAL A 77 -7.33 3.05 2.94
C VAL A 77 -6.54 2.82 4.23
N LEU A 78 -5.30 3.33 4.31
CA LEU A 78 -4.45 3.24 5.50
C LEU A 78 -5.08 3.93 6.71
N ASP A 79 -5.66 5.11 6.52
CA ASP A 79 -6.26 5.90 7.61
C ASP A 79 -7.44 5.17 8.23
N VAL A 80 -8.26 4.54 7.39
CA VAL A 80 -9.41 3.76 7.84
C VAL A 80 -8.96 2.48 8.56
N ALA A 81 -7.97 1.78 8.02
CA ALA A 81 -7.38 0.60 8.67
C ALA A 81 -6.76 0.98 10.03
N ALA A 82 -6.03 2.08 10.12
CA ALA A 82 -5.43 2.57 11.36
C ALA A 82 -6.50 2.94 12.39
N THR A 83 -7.61 3.52 11.93
CA THR A 83 -8.78 3.81 12.78
C THR A 83 -9.38 2.54 13.36
N LEU A 84 -9.50 1.46 12.58
CA LEU A 84 -9.99 0.17 13.07
C LEU A 84 -9.08 -0.48 14.10
N MET A 85 -7.76 -0.40 13.91
CA MET A 85 -6.79 -0.91 14.89
C MET A 85 -6.93 -0.24 16.26
N LYS A 86 -7.25 1.07 16.28
CA LYS A 86 -7.39 1.87 17.51
C LYS A 86 -8.79 1.81 18.10
N ARG A 87 -9.76 1.23 17.41
CA ARG A 87 -11.17 1.24 17.82
C ARG A 87 -11.45 0.07 18.78
N PRO A 88 -11.89 0.33 20.03
CA PRO A 88 -12.14 -0.72 21.03
C PRO A 88 -13.23 -1.73 20.63
N SER A 89 -14.23 -1.28 19.86
CA SER A 89 -15.34 -2.13 19.39
C SER A 89 -14.97 -3.08 18.26
N SER A 90 -13.80 -2.92 17.64
CA SER A 90 -13.33 -3.84 16.60
C SER A 90 -12.85 -5.15 17.24
N SER A 91 -13.19 -6.30 16.66
CA SER A 91 -12.64 -7.58 17.15
C SER A 91 -11.13 -7.70 16.89
N GLU A 92 -10.44 -8.53 17.68
CA GLU A 92 -9.00 -8.76 17.56
C GLU A 92 -8.61 -9.24 16.14
N THR A 93 -9.40 -10.11 15.53
CA THR A 93 -9.19 -10.56 14.14
C THR A 93 -9.22 -9.40 13.16
N ILE A 94 -10.14 -8.45 13.31
CA ILE A 94 -10.25 -7.29 12.42
C ILE A 94 -9.07 -6.34 12.64
N ARG A 95 -8.68 -6.11 13.90
CA ARG A 95 -7.49 -5.31 14.23
C ARG A 95 -6.22 -5.92 13.65
N GLY A 96 -6.07 -7.24 13.76
CA GLY A 96 -4.96 -7.99 13.16
C GLY A 96 -4.93 -7.84 11.63
N LEU A 97 -6.07 -8.01 10.95
CA LEU A 97 -6.15 -7.83 9.48
C LEU A 97 -5.83 -6.40 9.05
N ALA A 98 -6.33 -5.40 9.77
CA ALA A 98 -6.03 -4.00 9.50
C ALA A 98 -4.52 -3.71 9.68
N GLY A 99 -3.91 -4.24 10.74
CA GLY A 99 -2.46 -4.14 10.95
C GLY A 99 -1.66 -4.86 9.88
N SER A 100 -2.10 -6.04 9.42
CA SER A 100 -1.47 -6.76 8.31
C SER A 100 -1.52 -5.96 7.02
N LEU A 101 -2.65 -5.32 6.70
CA LEU A 101 -2.77 -4.47 5.52
C LEU A 101 -1.78 -3.29 5.57
N ILE A 102 -1.73 -2.57 6.70
CA ILE A 102 -0.81 -1.44 6.87
C ILE A 102 0.64 -1.90 6.81
N SER A 103 0.98 -3.01 7.46
CA SER A 103 2.34 -3.56 7.45
C SER A 103 2.77 -4.02 6.05
N LEU A 104 1.85 -4.59 5.25
CA LEU A 104 2.14 -4.98 3.88
C LEU A 104 2.40 -3.77 2.97
N ILE A 105 1.68 -2.66 3.16
CA ILE A 105 1.86 -1.45 2.33
C ILE A 105 3.13 -0.69 2.75
N THR A 106 3.39 -0.59 4.05
CA THR A 106 4.52 0.19 4.58
C THR A 106 5.82 -0.60 4.66
N SER A 107 5.76 -1.93 4.62
CA SER A 107 6.88 -2.82 4.93
C SER A 107 7.46 -2.63 6.34
N LEU A 108 6.71 -2.02 7.25
CA LEU A 108 7.14 -1.73 8.62
C LEU A 108 6.36 -2.56 9.65
N PRO A 109 6.97 -2.83 10.82
CA PRO A 109 6.23 -3.36 11.97
C PRO A 109 5.25 -2.30 12.47
N ILE A 110 4.02 -2.73 12.74
CA ILE A 110 2.94 -1.86 13.23
C ILE A 110 2.53 -2.33 14.62
N SER A 111 2.42 -1.38 15.55
CA SER A 111 1.88 -1.62 16.89
C SER A 111 0.67 -0.73 17.12
N SER A 112 -0.33 -1.28 17.79
CA SER A 112 -1.45 -0.52 18.33
C SER A 112 -1.70 -0.90 19.77
N THR A 113 -2.03 0.09 20.58
CA THR A 113 -2.37 -0.09 21.99
C THR A 113 -3.74 0.51 22.22
N ILE A 114 -4.61 -0.26 22.86
CA ILE A 114 -5.91 0.18 23.34
C ILE A 114 -5.87 0.05 24.85
N THR A 115 -6.15 1.15 25.56
CA THR A 115 -6.28 1.16 27.01
C THR A 115 -7.69 1.55 27.39
N ASP A 116 -8.22 0.98 28.48
CA ASP A 116 -9.43 1.53 29.10
C ASP A 116 -9.18 2.99 29.53
N VAL A 117 -10.04 3.89 29.06
CA VAL A 117 -9.93 5.34 29.31
C VAL A 117 -10.24 5.71 30.75
N THR A 118 -10.97 4.86 31.48
CA THR A 118 -11.42 5.16 32.84
C THR A 118 -10.39 4.75 33.89
N SER A 119 -9.88 3.52 33.79
CA SER A 119 -8.93 2.95 34.76
C SER A 119 -7.47 3.03 34.31
N GLY A 120 -7.21 3.11 33.00
CA GLY A 120 -5.87 2.94 32.43
C GLY A 120 -5.24 1.56 32.66
N SER A 121 -5.94 0.63 33.33
CA SER A 121 -5.33 -0.61 33.83
C SER A 121 -5.51 -1.82 32.90
N GLU A 122 -6.37 -1.73 31.89
CA GLU A 122 -6.56 -2.77 30.87
C GLU A 122 -5.99 -2.31 29.53
N GLY A 123 -4.72 -2.66 29.28
CA GLY A 123 -4.03 -2.39 28.02
C GLY A 123 -3.95 -3.63 27.14
N HIS A 124 -4.50 -3.55 25.93
CA HIS A 124 -4.32 -4.55 24.89
C HIS A 124 -3.39 -3.99 23.81
N VAL A 125 -2.26 -4.68 23.60
CA VAL A 125 -1.29 -4.32 22.56
C VAL A 125 -1.34 -5.37 21.46
N THR A 126 -1.61 -4.94 20.24
CA THR A 126 -1.51 -5.77 19.04
C THR A 126 -0.29 -5.33 18.25
N VAL A 127 0.66 -6.26 18.06
CA VAL A 127 1.86 -6.06 17.25
C VAL A 127 1.74 -6.92 16.00
N VAL A 128 1.90 -6.31 14.83
CA VAL A 128 1.95 -6.99 13.54
C VAL A 128 3.33 -6.81 12.95
N VAL A 129 3.96 -7.93 12.61
CA VAL A 129 5.30 -7.98 12.06
C VAL A 129 5.21 -8.31 10.57
N PRO A 130 5.93 -7.59 9.69
CA PRO A 130 5.96 -7.89 8.28
C PRO A 130 6.61 -9.24 8.00
N ARG A 131 6.33 -9.79 6.81
CA ARG A 131 7.00 -11.00 6.30
C ARG A 131 8.53 -10.79 6.26
N ALA A 132 9.29 -11.83 6.62
CA ALA A 132 10.76 -11.76 6.68
C ALA A 132 11.40 -11.27 5.38
N SER A 133 10.86 -11.68 4.22
CA SER A 133 11.34 -11.22 2.91
C SER A 133 11.17 -9.73 2.66
N SER A 134 10.23 -9.07 3.33
CA SER A 134 10.06 -7.62 3.25
C SER A 134 11.13 -6.85 4.04
N VAL A 135 11.70 -7.49 5.07
CA VAL A 135 12.72 -6.87 5.93
C VAL A 135 14.11 -7.18 5.38
N TYR A 136 14.41 -8.46 5.13
CA TYR A 136 15.74 -8.90 4.70
C TYR A 136 15.93 -8.93 3.18
N GLY A 137 14.85 -8.77 2.39
CA GLY A 137 14.95 -8.83 0.94
C GLY A 137 15.77 -7.70 0.34
N ALA A 138 15.78 -6.52 0.97
CA ALA A 138 16.64 -5.40 0.56
C ALA A 138 18.12 -5.75 0.75
N ASP A 139 18.47 -6.32 1.90
CA ASP A 139 19.85 -6.73 2.21
C ASP A 139 20.34 -7.83 1.27
N ALA A 140 19.48 -8.80 0.92
CA ALA A 140 19.81 -9.85 -0.04
C ALA A 140 20.11 -9.29 -1.44
N LYS A 141 19.28 -8.36 -1.94
CA LYS A 141 19.52 -7.69 -3.23
C LYS A 141 20.77 -6.81 -3.20
N PHE A 142 21.02 -6.14 -2.08
CA PHE A 142 22.22 -5.35 -1.89
C PHE A 142 23.47 -6.24 -1.97
N ALA A 143 23.48 -7.35 -1.23
CA ALA A 143 24.57 -8.33 -1.27
C ALA A 143 24.81 -8.86 -2.70
N GLU A 144 23.76 -9.26 -3.42
CA GLU A 144 23.87 -9.70 -4.82
C GLU A 144 24.51 -8.64 -5.73
N SER A 145 24.07 -7.38 -5.62
CA SER A 145 24.61 -6.29 -6.45
C SER A 145 26.08 -5.97 -6.16
N GLU A 146 26.52 -6.13 -4.92
CA GLU A 146 27.92 -5.93 -4.53
C GLU A 146 28.79 -7.11 -4.95
N PHE A 147 28.26 -8.33 -4.91
CA PHE A 147 28.94 -9.51 -5.47
C PHE A 147 29.12 -9.39 -6.99
N GLU A 148 28.12 -8.91 -7.73
CA GLU A 148 28.21 -8.74 -9.19
C GLU A 148 29.27 -7.70 -9.58
N LYS A 149 29.33 -6.55 -8.88
CA LYS A 149 30.39 -5.54 -9.07
C LYS A 149 31.79 -6.05 -8.74
N PHE A 150 31.92 -6.97 -7.78
CA PHE A 150 33.22 -7.53 -7.39
C PHE A 150 33.77 -8.53 -8.42
N PHE A 151 32.88 -9.26 -9.11
CA PHE A 151 33.28 -10.29 -10.09
C PHE A 151 33.37 -9.79 -11.53
N ASP A 152 32.89 -8.58 -11.84
CA ASP A 152 32.95 -8.01 -13.20
C ASP A 152 33.79 -6.71 -13.26
N PRO A 153 35.15 -6.81 -13.26
CA PRO A 153 36.04 -5.65 -13.12
C PRO A 153 36.19 -4.74 -14.36
N ILE A 154 35.43 -4.95 -15.45
CA ILE A 154 35.67 -4.30 -16.76
C ILE A 154 34.49 -3.43 -17.25
N SER A 155 33.80 -2.71 -16.37
CA SER A 155 32.78 -1.73 -16.81
C SER A 155 32.86 -0.36 -16.11
N VAL A 156 34.07 0.20 -16.02
CA VAL A 156 34.29 1.65 -15.83
C VAL A 156 34.74 2.27 -17.15
#